data_AF-A0A944B7T1-F1
#
_entry.id   AF-A0A944B7T1-F1
#
_cell.length_a   1.000
_cell.length_b   1.000
_cell.length_c   1.000
_cell.angle_alpha   90.00
_cell.angle_beta   90.00
_cell.angle_gamma   90.00
#
_symmetry.space_group_name_H-M   'P 1'
#
loop_
_entity.id
_entity.type
_entity.pdbx_description
1 polymer ?
#
loop_
_entity_poly.entity_id
_entity_poly.type
_entity_poly.pdbx_seq_one_letter_code
_entity_poly.pdbx_strand_id
1 'polypeptide(L)'
;MKYDDEFKGLYDRQFRKIAGKPAPEEKPMTGKKSRMQIGYLSAGKWIEYFLKKEGIKAYDLQFKTHIPHQRIYDYIHDKRRLTVEAAILIEKAIGLKYRRGFLYIKQAEHDLYLYKHTKKKEEETDDSEQ
;
A
#
# COMPACT_ATOMS: atom_id res chain seq x y z
N MET A 1 -13.48 14.61 15.71
CA MET A 1 -12.32 14.85 14.81
C MET A 1 -10.97 14.48 15.44
N LYS A 2 -10.90 13.59 16.46
CA LYS A 2 -9.65 13.18 17.13
C LYS A 2 -8.95 11.95 16.49
N TYR A 3 -9.65 11.23 15.60
CA TYR A 3 -9.16 9.98 15.00
C TYR A 3 -8.10 10.20 13.90
N ASP A 4 -8.13 11.33 13.20
CA ASP A 4 -7.21 11.61 12.09
C ASP A 4 -5.79 11.95 12.57
N ASP A 5 -5.66 12.60 13.74
CA ASP A 5 -4.37 13.02 14.30
C ASP A 5 -3.58 11.84 14.89
N GLU A 6 -4.26 10.91 15.58
CA GLU A 6 -3.63 9.66 16.03
C GLU A 6 -3.19 8.80 14.84
N PHE A 7 -3.99 8.77 13.76
CA PHE A 7 -3.64 8.03 12.56
C PHE A 7 -2.45 8.64 11.83
N LYS A 8 -2.40 9.96 11.69
CA LYS A 8 -1.24 10.70 11.15
C LYS A 8 0.04 10.40 11.92
N GLY A 9 -0.02 10.46 13.25
CA GLY A 9 1.14 10.20 14.10
C GLY A 9 1.62 8.74 14.06
N LEU A 10 0.72 7.79 13.79
CA LEU A 10 1.06 6.38 13.59
C LEU A 10 1.63 6.14 12.19
N TYR A 11 1.04 6.78 11.17
CA TYR A 11 1.46 6.70 9.78
C TYR A 11 2.87 7.29 9.57
N ASP A 12 3.14 8.49 10.10
CA ASP A 12 4.46 9.14 10.00
C ASP A 12 5.56 8.28 10.65
N ARG A 13 5.27 7.73 11.83
CA ARG A 13 6.20 6.82 12.52
C ARG A 13 6.49 5.55 11.74
N GLN A 14 5.49 4.95 11.08
CA GLN A 14 5.70 3.73 10.29
C GLN A 14 6.36 4.02 8.95
N PHE A 15 6.02 5.13 8.31
CA PHE A 15 6.64 5.56 7.06
C PHE A 15 8.14 5.82 7.23
N ARG A 16 8.55 6.51 8.32
CA ARG A 16 9.99 6.69 8.65
C ARG A 16 10.75 5.39 8.73
N LYS A 17 10.14 4.36 9.33
CA LYS A 17 10.78 3.04 9.46
C LYS A 17 10.96 2.32 8.13
N ILE A 18 10.08 2.56 7.15
CA ILE A 18 10.11 1.90 5.84
C ILE A 18 11.03 2.64 4.87
N ALA A 19 10.82 3.95 4.75
CA ALA A 19 11.43 4.77 3.73
C ALA A 19 12.73 5.46 4.19
N GLY A 20 13.06 5.37 5.50
CA GLY A 20 14.22 6.03 6.10
C GLY A 20 14.11 7.55 6.20
N LYS A 21 12.92 8.13 5.96
CA LYS A 21 12.67 9.58 5.90
C LYS A 21 11.28 9.93 6.48
N PRO A 22 11.07 11.13 7.06
CA PRO A 22 9.76 11.55 7.56
C PRO A 22 8.66 11.41 6.51
N ALA A 23 7.46 11.01 6.93
CA ALA A 23 6.29 11.17 6.08
C ALA A 23 6.12 12.67 5.79
N PRO A 24 5.95 13.02 4.51
CA PRO A 24 5.77 14.42 4.13
C PRO A 24 4.53 15.01 4.81
N GLU A 25 4.69 16.21 5.36
CA GLU A 25 3.62 16.95 6.04
C GLU A 25 2.46 17.27 5.07
N GLU A 26 1.22 17.06 5.53
CA GLU A 26 0.02 17.55 4.85
C GLU A 26 -0.05 19.08 5.00
N LYS A 27 0.31 19.82 3.96
CA LYS A 27 0.02 21.25 3.86
C LYS A 27 -1.16 21.50 2.90
N PRO A 28 -2.05 22.47 3.22
CA PRO A 28 -3.15 22.84 2.34
C PRO A 28 -2.61 23.28 0.98
N MET A 29 -3.29 22.84 -0.08
CA MET A 29 -2.80 22.84 -1.46
C MET A 29 -2.49 24.25 -1.98
N THR A 30 -1.21 24.61 -2.01
CA THR A 30 -0.67 25.64 -2.90
C THR A 30 0.71 25.21 -3.39
N GLY A 31 0.84 24.90 -4.68
CA GLY A 31 2.15 24.78 -5.34
C GLY A 31 2.58 23.35 -5.73
N LYS A 32 3.07 23.24 -6.98
CA LYS A 32 3.63 22.06 -7.64
C LYS A 32 4.83 21.50 -6.85
N LYS A 33 4.60 20.63 -5.86
CA LYS A 33 5.50 19.57 -5.29
C LYS A 33 5.06 19.19 -3.86
N SER A 34 3.80 18.78 -3.69
CA SER A 34 3.32 18.14 -2.45
C SER A 34 1.98 17.44 -2.69
N ARG A 35 2.06 16.24 -3.25
CA ARG A 35 1.11 15.16 -2.98
C ARG A 35 2.02 13.99 -2.62
N MET A 36 2.02 13.55 -1.38
CA MET A 36 2.40 12.17 -1.13
C MET A 36 1.34 11.37 -1.89
N GLN A 37 1.67 10.91 -3.09
CA GLN A 37 0.66 10.43 -4.03
C GLN A 37 0.01 9.21 -3.40
N ILE A 38 -1.23 9.37 -2.93
CA ILE A 38 -2.10 8.28 -2.49
C ILE A 38 -1.93 7.14 -3.50
N GLY A 39 -1.61 5.94 -3.02
CA GLY A 39 -1.38 4.79 -3.88
C GLY A 39 0.02 4.63 -4.46
N TYR A 40 1.03 5.45 -4.14
CA TYR A 40 2.40 5.19 -4.62
C TYR A 40 2.95 3.83 -4.14
N LEU A 41 2.67 3.48 -2.87
CA LEU A 41 3.00 2.18 -2.32
C LEU A 41 1.86 1.19 -2.61
N SER A 42 2.21 0.09 -3.26
CA SER A 42 1.27 -1.00 -3.54
C SER A 42 0.87 -1.76 -2.27
N ALA A 43 -0.24 -2.49 -2.34
CA ALA A 43 -0.66 -3.41 -1.28
C ALA A 43 0.42 -4.47 -1.01
N GLY A 44 1.11 -4.96 -2.04
CA GLY A 44 2.22 -5.91 -1.92
C GLY A 44 3.35 -5.38 -1.04
N LYS A 45 3.73 -4.10 -1.20
CA LYS A 45 4.74 -3.45 -0.34
C LYS A 45 4.30 -3.30 1.11
N TRP A 46 3.03 -3.04 1.36
CA TRP A 46 2.49 -3.03 2.72
C TRP A 46 2.54 -4.41 3.37
N ILE A 47 2.21 -5.48 2.62
CA ILE A 47 2.34 -6.86 3.10
C ILE A 47 3.80 -7.16 3.45
N GLU A 48 4.74 -6.84 2.55
CA GLU A 48 6.18 -7.05 2.76
C GLU A 48 6.67 -6.35 4.04
N TYR A 49 6.22 -5.11 4.27
CA TYR A 49 6.57 -4.36 5.46
C TYR A 49 6.06 -5.03 6.74
N PHE A 50 4.78 -5.40 6.81
CA PHE A 50 4.23 -5.99 8.02
C PHE A 50 4.83 -7.37 8.30
N LEU A 51 5.13 -8.16 7.27
CA LEU A 51 5.86 -9.41 7.42
C LEU A 51 7.22 -9.21 8.10
N LYS A 52 8.01 -8.25 7.60
CA LYS A 52 9.31 -7.89 8.20
C LYS A 52 9.17 -7.40 9.63
N LYS A 53 8.18 -6.54 9.88
CA LYS A 53 7.94 -5.96 11.20
C LYS A 53 7.57 -7.00 12.25
N GLU A 54 6.72 -7.96 11.89
CA GLU A 54 6.24 -9.01 12.80
C GLU A 54 7.15 -10.26 12.80
N GLY A 55 8.26 -10.24 12.03
CA GLY A 55 9.19 -11.37 11.93
C GLY A 55 8.59 -12.62 11.28
N ILE A 56 7.54 -12.46 10.45
CA ILE A 56 6.82 -13.56 9.80
C ILE A 56 7.43 -13.79 8.41
N LYS A 57 7.71 -15.04 8.04
CA LYS A 57 8.11 -15.35 6.65
C LYS A 57 6.87 -15.46 5.77
N ALA A 58 6.99 -15.07 4.50
CA ALA A 58 5.90 -15.21 3.52
C ALA A 58 5.43 -16.68 3.38
N TYR A 59 6.35 -17.64 3.55
CA TYR A 59 6.03 -19.06 3.60
C TYR A 59 5.06 -19.42 4.74
N ASP A 60 5.24 -18.81 5.92
CA ASP A 60 4.41 -19.09 7.10
C ASP A 60 2.97 -18.59 6.93
N LEU A 61 2.75 -17.59 6.06
CA LEU A 61 1.40 -17.12 5.73
C LEU A 61 0.56 -18.20 5.05
N GLN A 62 1.16 -19.13 4.31
CA GLN A 62 0.40 -20.21 3.66
C GLN A 62 -0.38 -21.03 4.68
N PHE A 63 0.26 -21.42 5.79
CA PHE A 63 -0.38 -22.23 6.83
C PHE A 63 -1.45 -21.45 7.60
N LYS A 64 -1.28 -20.14 7.75
CA LYS A 64 -2.24 -19.28 8.47
C LYS A 64 -3.44 -18.88 7.62
N THR A 65 -3.26 -18.74 6.31
CA THR A 65 -4.28 -18.20 5.39
C THR A 65 -4.90 -19.24 4.47
N HIS A 66 -4.28 -20.42 4.34
CA HIS A 66 -4.58 -21.42 3.31
C HIS A 66 -4.41 -20.91 1.86
N ILE A 67 -3.78 -19.75 1.68
CA ILE A 67 -3.42 -19.21 0.37
C ILE A 67 -2.10 -19.87 -0.06
N PRO A 68 -1.99 -20.44 -1.28
CA PRO A 68 -0.75 -21.05 -1.74
C PRO A 68 0.42 -20.06 -1.69
N HIS A 69 1.61 -20.51 -1.28
CA HIS A 69 2.80 -19.65 -1.18
C HIS A 69 3.08 -18.85 -2.45
N GLN A 70 2.96 -19.48 -3.63
CA GLN A 70 3.13 -18.78 -4.91
C GLN A 70 2.15 -17.61 -5.07
N ARG A 71 0.89 -17.79 -4.64
CA ARG A 71 -0.13 -16.73 -4.73
C ARG A 71 0.16 -15.59 -3.76
N ILE A 72 0.67 -15.88 -2.55
CA ILE A 72 1.16 -14.88 -1.60
C ILE A 72 2.34 -14.10 -2.20
N TYR A 73 3.29 -14.79 -2.82
CA TYR A 73 4.42 -14.18 -3.49
C TYR A 73 3.96 -13.26 -4.63
N ASP A 74 2.99 -13.69 -5.43
CA ASP A 74 2.44 -12.86 -6.51
C ASP A 74 1.77 -11.59 -5.99
N TYR A 75 1.10 -11.64 -4.83
CA TYR A 75 0.55 -10.44 -4.18
C TYR A 75 1.64 -9.49 -3.68
N ILE A 76 2.70 -10.01 -3.04
CA ILE A 76 3.81 -9.20 -2.49
C ILE A 76 4.57 -8.46 -3.60
N HIS A 77 4.72 -9.09 -4.75
CA HIS A 77 5.46 -8.56 -5.89
C HIS A 77 4.57 -7.90 -6.96
N ASP A 78 3.32 -7.60 -6.63
CA ASP A 78 2.34 -6.95 -7.52
C ASP A 78 2.14 -7.67 -8.88
N LYS A 79 2.48 -8.96 -8.97
CA LYS A 79 2.21 -9.82 -10.12
C LYS A 79 0.75 -10.23 -10.20
N ARG A 80 0.03 -10.10 -9.09
CA ARG A 80 -1.39 -10.36 -8.96
C ARG A 80 -2.04 -9.29 -8.11
N ARG A 81 -3.17 -8.77 -8.58
CA ARG A 81 -4.00 -7.85 -7.81
C ARG A 81 -4.56 -8.52 -6.56
N LEU A 82 -4.44 -7.86 -5.41
CA LEU A 82 -4.95 -8.37 -4.15
C LEU A 82 -6.49 -8.36 -4.12
N THR A 83 -7.10 -9.49 -3.74
CA THR A 83 -8.56 -9.59 -3.57
C THR A 83 -8.98 -9.19 -2.16
N VAL A 84 -10.27 -8.85 -1.97
CA VAL A 84 -10.83 -8.53 -0.64
C VAL A 84 -10.62 -9.68 0.34
N GLU A 85 -10.90 -10.91 -0.10
CA GLU A 85 -10.75 -12.11 0.70
C GLU A 85 -9.29 -12.33 1.14
N ALA A 86 -8.35 -12.26 0.19
CA ALA A 86 -6.93 -12.42 0.48
C ALA A 86 -6.42 -11.32 1.43
N ALA A 87 -6.85 -10.08 1.24
CA ALA A 87 -6.51 -8.97 2.13
C ALA A 87 -6.94 -9.26 3.58
N ILE A 88 -8.19 -9.68 3.79
CA ILE A 88 -8.72 -9.98 5.13
C ILE A 88 -8.00 -11.17 5.76
N LEU A 89 -7.73 -12.24 4.99
CA LEU A 89 -7.00 -13.42 5.49
C LEU A 89 -5.57 -13.06 5.91
N ILE A 90 -4.87 -12.30 5.08
CA ILE A 90 -3.49 -11.87 5.34
C ILE A 90 -3.44 -10.91 6.55
N GLU A 91 -4.35 -9.94 6.65
CA GLU A 91 -4.45 -9.04 7.80
C GLU A 91 -4.64 -9.79 9.12
N LYS A 92 -5.53 -10.80 9.12
CA LYS A 92 -5.74 -11.67 10.28
C LYS A 92 -4.47 -12.45 10.63
N ALA A 93 -3.81 -13.04 9.63
CA ALA A 93 -2.61 -13.86 9.82
C ALA A 93 -1.40 -13.07 10.35
N ILE A 94 -1.30 -11.79 9.98
CA ILE A 94 -0.24 -10.88 10.45
C ILE A 94 -0.61 -10.19 11.78
N GLY A 95 -1.84 -10.36 12.27
CA GLY A 95 -2.26 -9.79 13.55
C GLY A 95 -2.66 -8.31 13.47
N LEU A 96 -3.08 -7.83 12.30
CA LEU A 96 -3.69 -6.50 12.12
C LEU A 96 -5.12 -6.49 12.68
N LYS A 97 -5.26 -6.64 14.00
CA LYS A 97 -6.55 -6.86 14.68
C LYS A 97 -7.53 -5.69 14.57
N TYR A 98 -7.04 -4.45 14.38
CA TYR A 98 -7.85 -3.23 14.46
C TYR A 98 -8.21 -2.59 13.11
N ARG A 99 -7.76 -3.15 11.98
CA ARG A 99 -8.00 -2.56 10.65
C ARG A 99 -8.28 -3.61 9.58
N ARG A 100 -9.48 -4.19 9.62
CA ARG A 100 -9.95 -5.04 8.52
C ARG A 100 -10.13 -4.19 7.26
N GLY A 101 -9.66 -4.68 6.12
CA GLY A 101 -9.76 -4.03 4.83
C GLY A 101 -8.67 -2.99 4.54
N PHE A 102 -7.70 -2.79 5.44
CA PHE A 102 -6.58 -1.87 5.22
C PHE A 102 -5.81 -2.17 3.93
N LEU A 103 -5.40 -3.42 3.73
CA LEU A 103 -4.63 -3.83 2.56
C LEU A 103 -5.44 -3.67 1.28
N TYR A 104 -6.76 -3.90 1.34
CA TYR A 104 -7.63 -3.70 0.19
C TYR A 104 -7.82 -2.22 -0.15
N ILE A 105 -7.92 -1.35 0.87
CA ILE A 105 -7.89 0.11 0.66
C ILE A 105 -6.58 0.51 -0.02
N LYS A 106 -5.44 -0.05 0.40
CA LYS A 106 -4.15 0.22 -0.25
C LYS A 106 -4.06 -0.30 -1.69
N GLN A 107 -4.72 -1.42 -2.00
CA GLN A 107 -4.86 -1.88 -3.38
C GLN A 107 -5.65 -0.86 -4.22
N ALA A 108 -6.80 -0.40 -3.73
CA ALA A 108 -7.64 0.56 -4.45
C ALA A 108 -6.95 1.93 -4.64
N GLU A 109 -6.26 2.42 -3.60
CA GLU A 109 -5.43 3.62 -3.70
C GLU A 109 -4.36 3.46 -4.79
N HIS A 110 -3.67 2.31 -4.85
CA HIS A 110 -2.64 2.02 -5.85
C HIS A 110 -3.22 1.90 -7.27
N ASP A 111 -4.40 1.29 -7.42
CA ASP A 111 -5.08 1.23 -8.72
C ASP A 111 -5.40 2.65 -9.24
N LEU A 112 -5.88 3.54 -8.36
CA LEU A 112 -6.13 4.95 -8.70
C LEU A 112 -4.85 5.71 -9.05
N TYR A 113 -3.74 5.41 -8.37
CA TYR A 113 -2.43 5.95 -8.69
C TYR A 113 -2.02 5.54 -10.10
N LEU A 114 -2.05 4.23 -10.39
CA LEU A 114 -1.65 3.73 -11.70
C LEU A 114 -2.49 4.35 -12.80
N TYR A 115 -3.82 4.37 -12.66
CA TYR A 115 -4.72 4.98 -13.64
C TYR A 115 -4.35 6.44 -13.97
N LYS A 116 -4.08 7.26 -12.94
CA LYS A 116 -3.72 8.68 -13.13
C LYS A 116 -2.34 8.87 -13.77
N HIS A 117 -1.41 7.96 -13.53
CA HIS A 117 -0.03 8.07 -13.99
C HIS A 117 0.25 7.33 -15.30
N THR A 118 -0.55 6.34 -15.68
CA THR A 118 -0.53 5.77 -17.02
C THR A 118 -1.23 6.67 -18.03
N LYS A 119 -2.42 7.22 -17.69
CA LYS A 119 -3.11 8.19 -18.56
C LYS A 119 -2.28 9.43 -18.87
N LYS A 120 -1.59 9.97 -17.86
CA LYS A 120 -0.69 11.11 -18.07
C LYS A 120 0.44 10.84 -19.05
N LYS A 121 0.96 9.61 -19.10
CA LYS A 121 1.99 9.24 -20.07
C LYS A 121 1.43 9.16 -21.48
N GLU A 122 0.20 8.66 -21.64
CA GLU A 122 -0.48 8.56 -22.93
C GLU A 122 -0.80 9.96 -23.50
N GLU A 123 -1.30 10.87 -22.68
CA GLU A 123 -1.58 12.27 -23.06
C GLU A 123 -0.28 13.05 -23.40
N GLU A 124 0.81 12.84 -22.65
CA GLU A 124 2.11 13.45 -22.95
C GLU A 124 2.78 12.89 -24.21
N THR A 125 2.49 11.64 -24.62
CA THR A 125 2.97 11.08 -25.89
C THR A 125 2.19 11.58 -27.10
N ASP A 126 0.87 11.75 -26.99
CA ASP A 126 0.01 12.23 -28.09
C ASP A 126 0.31 13.70 -28.46
N ASP A 127 0.61 14.54 -27.46
CA ASP A 127 0.98 15.95 -27.67
C ASP A 127 2.40 16.14 -28.25
N SER A 128 3.23 15.09 -28.28
CA SER A 128 4.60 15.13 -28.81
C SER A 128 4.75 14.62 -30.24
N GLU A 129 3.68 14.06 -30.81
CA GLU A 129 3.62 13.57 -32.20
C GLU A 129 2.80 14.50 -33.14
N GLN A 130 2.36 15.68 -32.66
CA GLN A 130 1.78 16.77 -33.45
C GLN A 130 2.75 17.95 -33.62
#